data_AF-A0A1Y3B1U9-F1
#
_entry.id   AF-A0A1Y3B1U9-F1
#
_cell.length_a   1.000
_cell.length_b   1.000
_cell.length_c   1.000
_cell.angle_alpha   90.00
_cell.angle_beta   90.00
_cell.angle_gamma   90.00
#
_symmetry.space_group_name_H-M   'P 1'
#
loop_
_entity.id
_entity.type
_entity.pdbx_description
1 polymer ?
#
loop_
_entity_poly.entity_id
_entity_poly.type
_entity_poly.pdbx_seq_one_letter_code
_entity_poly.pdbx_strand_id
1 'polypeptide(L)'
;KCINKYNTAAILPTIRIPKNTNLNQEYCNIDKSESNDIHCDPNYKYRLMNGRCNNLAFPNWGSSFHCHRRLLPPDYSDGINQPRVSITGAPLPSPRLITQFLLPDILVPDPNLSGMNMAWGQFMVHDNFRTIQNLGLAINCCLIPNATVHPECVPITNFPQDEATASFNNQQCINTVRSIACNTCSLGMYSMKIDIKNYSFSHFTSH
;
A
#
# COMPACT_ATOMS: atom_id res chain seq x y z
N LYS A 1 30.43 10.42 0.91
CA LYS A 1 29.96 11.55 0.07
C LYS A 1 28.52 11.83 0.45
N CYS A 2 28.22 12.98 1.04
CA CYS A 2 26.84 13.39 1.32
C CYS A 2 26.15 13.70 -0.01
N ILE A 3 24.96 13.14 -0.22
CA ILE A 3 24.17 13.32 -1.43
C ILE A 3 23.20 14.47 -1.19
N ASN A 4 23.10 15.40 -2.15
CA ASN A 4 22.15 16.51 -2.10
C ASN A 4 20.70 15.99 -2.01
N LYS A 5 19.83 16.63 -1.21
CA LYS A 5 18.39 16.33 -1.05
C LYS A 5 17.64 16.13 -2.39
N TYR A 6 18.02 16.88 -3.42
CA TYR A 6 17.43 16.73 -4.76
C TYR A 6 17.89 15.45 -5.47
N ASN A 7 19.15 15.04 -5.24
CA ASN A 7 19.71 13.83 -5.84
C ASN A 7 19.18 12.56 -5.15
N THR A 8 18.84 12.62 -3.87
CA THR A 8 18.22 11.47 -3.16
C THR A 8 16.82 11.14 -3.67
N ALA A 9 16.06 12.13 -4.14
CA ALA A 9 14.71 11.90 -4.68
C ALA A 9 14.71 11.23 -6.08
N ALA A 10 15.81 11.36 -6.83
CA ALA A 10 15.95 10.81 -8.18
C ALA A 10 16.67 9.46 -8.23
N ILE A 11 17.35 9.05 -7.15
CA ILE A 11 17.97 7.73 -7.06
C ILE A 11 16.86 6.73 -6.73
N LEU A 12 16.33 6.08 -7.77
CA LEU A 12 15.54 4.88 -7.58
C LEU A 12 16.42 3.86 -6.86
N PRO A 13 16.00 3.32 -5.71
CA PRO A 13 16.75 2.28 -5.04
C PRO A 13 16.95 1.12 -6.01
N THR A 14 18.16 0.55 -6.05
CA THR A 14 18.38 -0.73 -6.72
C THR A 14 17.66 -1.80 -5.91
N ILE A 15 16.44 -2.13 -6.34
CA ILE A 15 15.64 -3.18 -5.72
C ILE A 15 16.23 -4.51 -6.17
N ARG A 16 16.95 -5.19 -5.29
CA ARG A 16 17.28 -6.60 -5.49
C ARG A 16 15.99 -7.39 -5.31
N ILE A 17 15.40 -7.83 -6.43
CA ILE A 17 14.28 -8.76 -6.42
C ILE A 17 14.85 -10.11 -5.93
N PRO A 18 14.47 -10.60 -4.73
CA PRO A 18 14.89 -11.92 -4.31
C PRO A 18 14.45 -12.94 -5.36
N LYS A 19 15.34 -13.87 -5.73
CA LYS A 19 14.96 -14.96 -6.63
C LYS A 19 13.82 -15.71 -5.98
N ASN A 20 12.66 -15.72 -6.62
CA ASN A 20 11.56 -16.56 -6.19
C ASN A 20 12.05 -18.01 -6.22
N THR A 21 12.23 -18.63 -5.05
CA THR A 21 12.68 -20.02 -4.95
C THR A 21 11.60 -21.00 -5.41
N ASN A 22 10.36 -20.52 -5.61
CA ASN A 22 9.25 -21.24 -6.23
C ASN A 22 8.99 -20.76 -7.66
N LEU A 23 9.97 -20.90 -8.55
CA LEU A 23 9.82 -20.63 -10.00
C LEU A 23 8.70 -21.45 -10.66
N ASN A 24 8.22 -22.51 -10.00
CA ASN A 24 7.15 -23.39 -10.48
C ASN A 24 5.78 -23.12 -9.84
N GLN A 25 5.64 -22.09 -9.00
CA GLN A 25 4.31 -21.65 -8.55
C GLN A 25 3.70 -20.79 -9.67
N GLU A 26 2.77 -21.37 -10.43
CA GLU A 26 1.85 -20.60 -11.27
C GLU A 26 1.02 -19.67 -10.38
N TYR A 27 1.41 -18.40 -10.30
CA TYR A 27 0.55 -17.39 -9.69
C TYR A 27 -0.63 -17.15 -10.63
N CYS A 28 -1.85 -17.35 -10.13
CA CYS A 28 -3.05 -17.16 -10.92
C CYS A 28 -3.11 -15.73 -11.47
N ASN A 29 -3.45 -15.60 -12.76
CA ASN A 29 -3.80 -14.31 -13.33
C ASN A 29 -4.99 -13.74 -12.54
N ILE A 30 -4.77 -12.58 -11.90
CA ILE A 30 -5.77 -11.79 -11.17
C ILE A 30 -6.98 -11.47 -12.08
N ASP A 31 -6.79 -11.56 -13.41
CA ASP A 31 -7.81 -11.34 -14.42
C ASP A 31 -8.87 -12.46 -14.53
N LYS A 32 -8.69 -13.63 -13.89
CA LYS A 32 -9.58 -14.80 -14.10
C LYS A 32 -10.69 -15.01 -13.07
N SER A 33 -10.80 -14.22 -11.99
CA SER A 33 -11.68 -14.58 -10.86
C SER A 33 -12.98 -13.80 -10.70
N GLU A 34 -13.52 -13.13 -11.71
CA GLU A 34 -14.91 -12.61 -11.67
C GLU A 34 -15.60 -12.76 -13.04
N SER A 35 -16.53 -13.73 -13.10
CA SER A 35 -17.57 -13.97 -14.12
C SER A 35 -17.21 -13.67 -15.59
N ASN A 36 -17.14 -14.73 -16.40
CA ASN A 36 -17.04 -14.71 -17.87
C ASN A 36 -18.26 -14.09 -18.60
N ASP A 37 -19.00 -13.17 -17.98
CA ASP A 37 -20.20 -12.54 -18.57
C ASP A 37 -20.27 -11.03 -18.27
N ILE A 38 -19.14 -10.33 -18.44
CA ILE A 38 -19.14 -8.87 -18.45
C ILE A 38 -19.36 -8.43 -19.90
N HIS A 39 -20.60 -8.07 -20.23
CA HIS A 39 -20.94 -7.47 -21.52
C HIS A 39 -20.70 -5.95 -21.49
N CYS A 40 -19.75 -5.47 -22.29
CA CYS A 40 -19.46 -4.05 -22.45
C CYS A 40 -20.06 -3.52 -23.76
N ASP A 41 -20.88 -2.47 -23.69
CA ASP A 41 -21.36 -1.75 -24.87
C ASP A 41 -20.31 -0.71 -25.31
N PRO A 42 -19.68 -0.86 -26.50
CA PRO A 42 -18.67 0.08 -27.00
C PRO A 42 -19.25 1.45 -27.35
N ASN A 43 -20.57 1.57 -27.52
CA ASN A 43 -21.24 2.83 -27.86
C ASN A 43 -21.73 3.59 -26.62
N TYR A 44 -21.49 3.05 -25.41
CA TYR A 44 -21.94 3.68 -24.19
C TYR A 44 -21.20 5.00 -23.95
N LYS A 45 -21.97 6.09 -23.85
CA LYS A 45 -21.44 7.47 -23.91
C LYS A 45 -20.65 7.90 -22.67
N TYR A 46 -20.93 7.31 -21.51
CA TYR A 46 -20.40 7.77 -20.22
C TYR A 46 -19.63 6.66 -19.51
N ARG A 47 -18.68 7.03 -18.66
CA ARG A 47 -17.95 6.04 -17.86
C ARG A 47 -18.85 5.46 -16.79
N LEU A 48 -18.72 4.16 -16.53
CA LEU A 48 -19.41 3.52 -15.42
C LEU A 48 -18.84 4.02 -14.10
N MET A 49 -19.70 4.17 -13.09
CA MET A 49 -19.31 4.65 -11.76
C MET A 49 -18.24 3.76 -11.10
N ASN A 50 -18.30 2.46 -11.36
CA ASN A 50 -17.34 1.47 -10.87
C ASN A 50 -16.06 1.36 -11.73
N GLY A 51 -15.95 2.12 -12.82
CA GLY A 51 -14.80 2.10 -13.73
C GLY A 51 -14.70 0.87 -14.64
N ARG A 52 -15.70 -0.04 -14.63
CA ARG A 52 -15.72 -1.20 -15.55
C ARG A 52 -15.91 -0.76 -17.00
N CYS A 53 -15.51 -1.62 -17.94
CA CYS A 53 -15.64 -1.43 -19.39
C CYS A 53 -14.90 -0.20 -19.95
N ASN A 54 -14.04 0.46 -19.16
CA ASN A 54 -13.18 1.52 -19.70
C ASN A 54 -12.10 0.96 -20.66
N ASN A 55 -11.77 -0.32 -20.50
CA ASN A 55 -11.00 -1.11 -21.46
C ASN A 55 -11.88 -2.27 -21.94
N LEU A 56 -12.19 -2.32 -23.24
CA LEU A 56 -13.11 -3.32 -23.81
C LEU A 56 -12.50 -4.74 -23.86
N ALA A 57 -11.17 -4.84 -23.96
CA ALA A 57 -10.47 -6.13 -23.95
C ALA A 57 -10.35 -6.70 -22.53
N PHE A 58 -10.20 -5.82 -21.54
CA PHE A 58 -10.08 -6.17 -20.13
C PHE A 58 -11.05 -5.33 -19.28
N PRO A 59 -12.34 -5.70 -19.22
CA PRO A 59 -13.39 -4.88 -18.61
C PRO A 59 -13.16 -4.45 -17.16
N ASN A 60 -12.37 -5.21 -16.39
CA ASN A 60 -12.10 -4.91 -14.99
C ASN A 60 -10.87 -4.03 -14.75
N TRP A 61 -10.07 -3.73 -15.77
CA TRP A 61 -8.86 -2.93 -15.61
C TRP A 61 -9.18 -1.49 -15.17
N GLY A 62 -8.70 -1.13 -13.99
CA GLY A 62 -8.95 0.17 -13.38
C GLY A 62 -10.32 0.29 -12.73
N SER A 63 -11.08 -0.81 -12.58
CA SER A 63 -12.34 -0.79 -11.84
C SER A 63 -12.12 -0.76 -10.33
N SER A 64 -13.10 -0.24 -9.57
CA SER A 64 -13.10 -0.25 -8.11
C SER A 64 -13.26 -1.66 -7.53
N PHE A 65 -12.98 -1.81 -6.23
CA PHE A 65 -13.09 -3.07 -5.48
C PHE A 65 -12.23 -4.22 -5.99
N HIS A 66 -11.15 -3.93 -6.72
CA HIS A 66 -10.20 -4.92 -7.25
C HIS A 66 -8.86 -4.89 -6.51
N CYS A 67 -8.04 -5.91 -6.72
CA CYS A 67 -6.70 -5.96 -6.13
C CYS A 67 -5.80 -4.89 -6.73
N HIS A 68 -4.88 -4.34 -5.91
CA HIS A 68 -3.78 -3.53 -6.42
C HIS A 68 -2.95 -4.33 -7.42
N ARG A 69 -2.72 -3.75 -8.61
CA ARG A 69 -1.76 -4.32 -9.57
C ARG A 69 -0.35 -4.18 -9.04
N ARG A 70 0.43 -5.26 -9.17
CA ARG A 70 1.83 -5.29 -8.76
C ARG A 70 2.75 -5.07 -9.95
N LEU A 71 3.63 -4.08 -9.85
CA LEU A 71 4.71 -3.87 -10.81
C LEU A 71 5.92 -4.79 -10.52
N LEU A 72 6.10 -5.15 -9.25
CA LEU A 72 7.14 -6.06 -8.77
C LEU A 72 6.52 -7.12 -7.85
N PRO A 73 7.10 -8.32 -7.75
CA PRO A 73 6.70 -9.30 -6.74
C PRO A 73 6.80 -8.70 -5.32
N PRO A 74 5.87 -9.02 -4.42
CA PRO A 74 5.95 -8.55 -3.04
C PRO A 74 7.09 -9.23 -2.29
N ASP A 75 7.57 -8.56 -1.24
CA ASP A 75 8.67 -9.03 -0.40
C ASP A 75 8.17 -9.17 1.04
N TYR A 76 7.65 -10.35 1.35
CA TYR A 76 7.21 -10.76 2.69
C TYR A 76 8.24 -11.72 3.29
N SER A 77 8.43 -11.70 4.60
CA SER A 77 9.45 -12.54 5.27
C SER A 77 9.18 -14.04 5.15
N ASP A 78 7.92 -14.43 5.08
CA ASP A 78 7.44 -15.79 4.85
C ASP A 78 7.07 -16.05 3.37
N GLY A 79 7.25 -15.06 2.49
CA GLY A 79 6.81 -15.11 1.10
C GLY A 79 5.29 -15.04 0.91
N ILE A 80 4.49 -14.88 1.96
CA ILE A 80 3.02 -14.92 1.88
C ILE A 80 2.41 -13.63 2.42
N ASN A 81 2.57 -13.34 3.71
CA ASN A 81 1.88 -12.23 4.33
C ASN A 81 2.63 -11.56 5.50
N GLN A 82 3.71 -12.14 6.02
CA GLN A 82 4.38 -11.61 7.19
C GLN A 82 5.20 -10.37 6.83
N PRO A 83 5.22 -9.33 7.70
CA PRO A 83 6.04 -8.15 7.50
C PRO A 83 7.50 -8.52 7.18
N ARG A 84 8.10 -7.77 6.26
CA ARG A 84 9.48 -7.97 5.83
C ARG A 84 10.46 -7.89 7.01
N VAL A 85 11.52 -8.69 6.96
CA VAL A 85 12.67 -8.62 7.87
C VAL A 85 13.92 -8.13 7.14
N SER A 86 14.96 -7.79 7.90
CA SER A 86 16.27 -7.43 7.34
C SER A 86 16.85 -8.55 6.47
N ILE A 87 17.74 -8.20 5.55
CA ILE A 87 18.55 -9.18 4.79
C ILE A 87 19.39 -10.11 5.70
N THR A 88 19.64 -9.67 6.94
CA THR A 88 20.36 -10.45 7.96
C THR A 88 19.43 -11.35 8.78
N GLY A 89 18.12 -11.33 8.53
CA GLY A 89 17.10 -12.01 9.34
C GLY A 89 16.69 -11.25 10.62
N ALA A 90 17.36 -10.13 10.94
CA ALA A 90 17.03 -9.29 12.09
C ALA A 90 15.71 -8.49 11.86
N PRO A 91 15.01 -8.07 12.93
CA PRO A 91 13.86 -7.17 12.81
C PRO A 91 14.25 -5.83 12.19
N LEU A 92 13.35 -5.25 11.41
CA LEU A 92 13.53 -3.89 10.89
C LEU A 92 13.42 -2.85 12.02
N PRO A 93 14.15 -1.73 11.94
CA PRO A 93 14.00 -0.66 12.91
C PRO A 93 12.56 -0.11 12.90
N SER A 94 12.09 0.32 14.07
CA SER A 94 10.75 0.89 14.20
C SER A 94 10.58 2.07 13.24
N PRO A 95 9.48 2.14 12.45
CA PRO A 95 9.26 3.28 11.56
C PRO A 95 9.18 4.60 12.33
N ARG A 96 8.70 4.60 13.58
CA ARG A 96 8.70 5.82 14.42
C ARG A 96 10.12 6.25 14.79
N LEU A 97 11.00 5.30 15.08
CA LEU A 97 12.41 5.59 15.30
C LEU A 97 13.02 6.25 14.05
N ILE A 98 12.77 5.68 12.87
CA ILE A 98 13.28 6.24 11.60
C ILE A 98 12.77 7.68 11.41
N THR A 99 11.48 7.95 11.61
CA THR A 99 10.93 9.30 11.43
C THR A 99 11.51 10.28 12.44
N GLN A 100 11.66 9.88 13.71
CA GLN A 100 12.25 10.73 14.74
C GLN A 100 13.68 11.15 14.41
N PHE A 101 14.49 10.22 13.89
CA PHE A 101 15.90 10.48 13.59
C PHE A 101 16.13 11.14 12.22
N LEU A 102 15.31 10.84 11.21
CA LEU A 102 15.55 11.29 9.82
C LEU A 102 14.61 12.40 9.34
N LEU A 103 13.45 12.57 9.97
CA LEU A 103 12.41 13.52 9.56
C LEU A 103 12.10 14.50 10.70
N PRO A 104 13.02 15.44 10.99
CA PRO A 104 12.78 16.45 12.02
C PRO A 104 11.58 17.33 11.64
N ASP A 105 10.80 17.72 12.65
CA ASP A 105 9.69 18.64 12.47
C ASP A 105 10.24 20.07 12.31
N ILE A 106 10.36 20.51 11.06
CA ILE A 106 10.87 21.84 10.69
C ILE A 106 9.90 22.52 9.74
N LEU A 107 9.51 23.75 10.08
CA LEU A 107 8.68 24.57 9.21
C LEU A 107 9.56 25.31 8.20
N VAL A 108 9.66 24.75 7.00
CA VAL A 108 10.38 25.38 5.87
C VAL A 108 9.39 25.59 4.71
N PRO A 109 8.85 26.80 4.53
CA PRO A 109 7.92 27.08 3.44
C PRO A 109 8.66 27.07 2.09
N ASP A 110 7.98 26.54 1.06
CA ASP A 110 8.49 26.58 -0.32
C ASP A 110 8.18 27.96 -0.94
N PRO A 111 9.18 28.68 -1.48
CA PRO A 111 8.96 30.03 -2.04
C PRO A 111 8.19 30.01 -3.36
N ASN A 112 8.07 28.87 -4.03
CA ASN A 112 7.50 28.73 -5.38
C ASN A 112 6.18 27.95 -5.39
N LEU A 113 5.85 27.24 -4.30
CA LEU A 113 4.65 26.41 -4.22
C LEU A 113 3.68 26.95 -3.17
N SER A 114 2.44 27.18 -3.59
CA SER A 114 1.36 27.52 -2.67
C SER A 114 0.83 26.27 -1.96
N GLY A 115 0.09 26.47 -0.85
CA GLY A 115 -0.61 25.39 -0.17
C GLY A 115 -1.61 24.63 -1.07
N MET A 116 -2.07 25.25 -2.16
CA MET A 116 -2.91 24.60 -3.16
C MET A 116 -2.21 23.41 -3.82
N ASN A 117 -0.88 23.46 -3.99
CA ASN A 117 -0.12 22.34 -4.57
C ASN A 117 -0.24 21.07 -3.71
N MET A 118 -0.17 21.20 -2.39
CA MET A 118 -0.35 20.08 -1.47
C MET A 118 -1.80 19.58 -1.51
N ALA A 119 -2.78 20.49 -1.44
CA ALA A 119 -4.20 20.13 -1.46
C ALA A 119 -4.59 19.40 -2.77
N TRP A 120 -4.10 19.89 -3.91
CA TRP A 120 -4.31 19.24 -5.21
C TRP A 120 -3.68 17.85 -5.28
N GLY A 121 -2.48 17.68 -4.72
CA GLY A 121 -1.84 16.37 -4.61
C GLY A 121 -2.68 15.35 -3.86
N GLN A 122 -3.28 15.75 -2.72
CA GLN A 122 -4.18 14.89 -1.96
C GLN A 122 -5.46 14.56 -2.73
N PHE A 123 -6.05 15.56 -3.40
CA PHE A 123 -7.24 15.37 -4.24
C PHE A 123 -6.97 14.32 -5.33
N MET A 124 -5.85 14.43 -6.03
CA MET A 124 -5.45 13.48 -7.08
C MET A 124 -5.22 12.07 -6.53
N VAL A 125 -4.55 11.93 -5.38
CA VAL A 125 -4.34 10.61 -4.74
C VAL A 125 -5.67 9.99 -4.35
N HIS A 126 -6.59 10.78 -3.77
CA HIS A 126 -7.91 10.30 -3.37
C HIS A 126 -8.83 9.93 -4.53
N ASP A 127 -8.65 10.50 -5.71
CA ASP A 127 -9.40 10.06 -6.90
C ASP A 127 -8.83 8.77 -7.52
N ASN A 128 -7.56 8.43 -7.27
CA ASN A 128 -6.89 7.29 -7.90
C ASN A 128 -6.72 6.07 -6.99
N PHE A 129 -6.58 6.28 -5.67
CA PHE A 129 -6.18 5.24 -4.74
C PHE A 129 -6.88 5.39 -3.40
N ARG A 130 -7.51 4.29 -2.96
CA ARG A 130 -7.95 4.11 -1.58
C ARG A 130 -7.80 2.65 -1.21
N THR A 131 -6.88 2.38 -0.30
CA THR A 131 -6.67 1.05 0.27
C THR A 131 -7.56 0.90 1.48
N ILE A 132 -8.42 -0.12 1.47
CA ILE A 132 -9.35 -0.36 2.59
C ILE A 132 -8.58 -0.97 3.75
N GLN A 133 -8.74 -0.42 4.95
CA GLN A 133 -8.28 -1.04 6.19
C GLN A 133 -9.27 -2.08 6.69
N ASN A 134 -8.81 -3.07 7.45
CA ASN A 134 -9.71 -4.04 8.07
C ASN A 134 -10.51 -3.40 9.22
N LEU A 135 -11.45 -2.52 8.86
CA LEU A 135 -12.28 -1.71 9.75
C LEU A 135 -13.37 -2.54 10.45
N GLY A 136 -13.63 -3.76 9.97
CA GLY A 136 -14.67 -4.65 10.52
C GLY A 136 -14.38 -5.12 11.95
N LEU A 137 -13.18 -4.85 12.48
CA LEU A 137 -12.77 -5.34 13.79
C LEU A 137 -12.57 -4.24 14.84
N ALA A 138 -12.55 -2.96 14.48
CA ALA A 138 -12.30 -1.83 15.40
C ALA A 138 -11.22 -2.13 16.48
N ILE A 139 -10.15 -2.83 16.09
CA ILE A 139 -9.16 -3.36 17.02
C ILE A 139 -8.21 -2.24 17.43
N ASN A 140 -7.92 -2.17 18.73
CA ASN A 140 -6.79 -1.42 19.26
C ASN A 140 -5.62 -2.36 19.52
N CYS A 141 -4.67 -2.40 18.59
CA CYS A 141 -3.49 -3.25 18.63
C CYS A 141 -2.51 -2.90 19.76
N CYS A 142 -2.66 -1.74 20.41
CA CYS A 142 -1.85 -1.36 21.56
C CYS A 142 -2.37 -1.91 22.90
N LEU A 143 -3.63 -2.37 22.94
CA LEU A 143 -4.26 -2.87 24.17
C LEU A 143 -4.32 -4.41 24.22
N ILE A 144 -3.79 -5.09 23.20
CA ILE A 144 -3.82 -6.55 23.12
C ILE A 144 -2.68 -7.12 23.99
N PRO A 145 -2.97 -8.04 24.92
CA PRO A 145 -1.95 -8.71 25.71
C PRO A 145 -0.96 -9.48 24.82
N ASN A 146 0.34 -9.40 25.16
CA ASN A 146 1.46 -9.97 24.40
C ASN A 146 1.32 -11.46 23.99
N ALA A 147 0.45 -12.24 24.65
CA ALA A 147 0.25 -13.66 24.35
C ALA A 147 -0.66 -13.95 23.14
N THR A 148 -1.45 -12.98 22.65
CA THR A 148 -2.41 -13.19 21.54
C THR A 148 -2.58 -11.95 20.66
N VAL A 149 -1.48 -11.46 20.07
CA VAL A 149 -1.56 -10.38 19.07
C VAL A 149 -2.42 -10.84 17.90
N HIS A 150 -3.49 -10.10 17.60
CA HIS A 150 -4.40 -10.42 16.50
C HIS A 150 -3.63 -10.46 15.16
N PRO A 151 -3.90 -11.40 14.22
CA PRO A 151 -3.12 -11.53 12.97
C PRO A 151 -3.08 -10.27 12.08
N GLU A 152 -4.11 -9.44 12.19
CA GLU A 152 -4.22 -8.16 11.47
C GLU A 152 -3.55 -6.99 12.20
N CYS A 153 -3.01 -7.21 13.40
CA CYS A 153 -2.31 -6.17 14.15
C CYS A 153 -0.83 -6.14 13.81
N VAL A 154 -0.36 -4.94 13.47
CA VAL A 154 1.05 -4.65 13.19
C VAL A 154 1.47 -3.39 13.94
N PRO A 155 1.33 -3.35 15.28
CA PRO A 155 1.54 -2.13 16.06
C PRO A 155 2.96 -1.60 15.87
N ILE A 156 3.10 -0.29 15.76
CA ILE A 156 4.42 0.34 15.78
C ILE A 156 4.82 0.45 17.24
N THR A 157 5.92 -0.21 17.61
CA THR A 157 6.49 -0.24 18.97
C THR A 157 8.00 -0.02 18.90
N ASN A 158 8.71 -0.18 20.03
CA ASN A 158 10.17 -0.16 20.10
C ASN A 158 10.80 1.15 19.60
N PHE A 159 10.27 2.28 20.06
CA PHE A 159 10.83 3.61 19.83
C PHE A 159 11.01 4.34 21.18
N PRO A 160 12.03 5.20 21.31
CA PRO A 160 12.28 5.92 22.56
C PRO A 160 11.20 6.97 22.80
N GLN A 161 11.05 7.34 24.07
CA GLN A 161 10.17 8.43 24.45
C GLN A 161 10.74 9.78 23.99
N ASP A 162 9.87 10.65 23.54
CA ASP A 162 10.12 12.03 23.12
C ASP A 162 9.02 12.99 23.60
N GLU A 163 9.17 14.28 23.33
CA GLU A 163 8.19 15.32 23.70
C GLU A 163 6.78 15.02 23.16
N ALA A 164 6.68 14.44 21.96
CA ALA A 164 5.40 14.07 21.37
C ALA A 164 4.74 12.96 22.19
N THR A 165 5.45 11.86 22.47
CA THR A 165 4.94 10.76 23.29
C THR A 165 4.65 11.18 24.73
N ALA A 166 5.39 12.15 25.28
CA ALA A 166 5.12 12.71 26.61
C ALA A 166 3.74 13.38 26.66
N SER A 167 3.35 14.05 25.57
CA SER A 167 2.02 14.65 25.42
C SER A 167 0.89 13.61 25.26
N PHE A 168 1.24 12.36 24.94
CA PHE A 168 0.32 11.22 24.81
C PHE A 168 0.50 10.20 25.95
N ASN A 169 0.59 10.65 27.20
CA ASN A 169 0.72 9.79 28.38
C ASN A 169 1.87 8.77 28.31
N ASN A 170 2.99 9.16 27.70
CA ASN A 170 4.17 8.31 27.48
C ASN A 170 3.85 7.03 26.70
N GLN A 171 2.85 7.08 25.81
CA GLN A 171 2.45 5.93 25.01
C GLN A 171 3.57 5.50 24.04
N GLN A 172 4.04 4.26 24.18
CA GLN A 172 5.10 3.66 23.35
C GLN A 172 4.58 2.69 22.28
N CYS A 173 3.31 2.86 21.90
CA CYS A 173 2.67 2.07 20.84
C CYS A 173 1.79 2.97 19.98
N ILE A 174 1.90 2.85 18.65
CA ILE A 174 0.96 3.49 17.73
C ILE A 174 0.07 2.40 17.14
N ASN A 175 -1.25 2.59 17.26
CA ASN A 175 -2.22 1.60 16.79
C ASN A 175 -2.24 1.53 15.26
N THR A 176 -1.94 0.36 14.72
CA THR A 176 -1.89 0.11 13.27
C THR A 176 -2.45 -1.27 12.95
N VAL A 177 -3.49 -1.27 12.11
CA VAL A 177 -4.17 -2.46 11.60
C VAL A 177 -3.81 -2.63 10.12
N ARG A 178 -3.64 -3.87 9.68
CA ARG A 178 -3.36 -4.18 8.28
C ARG A 178 -4.52 -3.76 7.37
N SER A 179 -4.18 -3.53 6.10
CA SER A 179 -5.17 -3.36 5.05
C SER A 179 -6.03 -4.63 4.89
N ILE A 180 -7.09 -4.60 4.09
CA ILE A 180 -7.84 -5.82 3.74
C ILE A 180 -7.09 -6.58 2.66
N ALA A 181 -7.01 -7.91 2.84
CA ALA A 181 -6.55 -8.83 1.82
C ALA A 181 -7.52 -8.84 0.63
N CYS A 182 -7.00 -8.76 -0.58
CA CYS A 182 -7.78 -9.02 -1.77
C CYS A 182 -8.01 -10.53 -1.89
N ASN A 183 -9.27 -10.95 -1.80
CA ASN A 183 -9.65 -12.36 -1.84
C ASN A 183 -9.72 -12.85 -3.29
N THR A 184 -8.59 -13.15 -3.89
CA THR A 184 -8.54 -13.99 -5.10
C THR A 184 -8.78 -15.43 -4.65
N CYS A 185 -9.68 -16.19 -5.27
CA CYS A 185 -10.12 -17.54 -4.87
C CYS A 185 -9.02 -18.65 -4.88
N SER A 186 -7.74 -18.28 -4.73
CA SER A 186 -6.56 -19.14 -4.70
C SER A 186 -5.60 -18.68 -3.61
N LEU A 187 -4.98 -19.63 -2.89
CA LEU A 187 -3.91 -19.36 -1.93
C LEU A 187 -2.72 -18.71 -2.67
N GLY A 188 -2.32 -17.51 -2.25
CA GLY A 188 -1.25 -16.74 -2.90
C GLY A 188 -0.73 -15.60 -2.01
N MET A 189 0.26 -14.87 -2.51
CA MET A 189 0.88 -13.77 -1.76
C MET A 189 -0.16 -12.68 -1.47
N TYR A 190 -0.20 -12.22 -0.22
CA TYR A 190 -1.13 -11.20 0.26
C TYR A 190 -1.13 -9.99 -0.68
N SER A 191 -2.28 -9.57 -1.20
CA SER A 191 -2.42 -8.35 -2.01
C SER A 191 -3.46 -7.44 -1.37
N MET A 192 -3.31 -6.13 -1.51
CA MET A 192 -4.25 -5.17 -0.92
C MET A 192 -5.44 -4.92 -1.86
N LYS A 193 -6.62 -4.66 -1.29
CA LYS A 193 -7.82 -4.26 -2.06
C LYS A 193 -7.92 -2.74 -2.26
N ILE A 194 -8.21 -2.32 -3.48
CA ILE A 194 -8.53 -0.93 -3.86
C ILE A 194 -10.05 -0.73 -3.83
N ASP A 195 -10.52 0.38 -3.28
CA ASP A 195 -11.94 0.79 -3.27
C ASP A 195 -12.31 1.76 -4.42
N ILE A 196 -11.33 2.50 -4.94
CA ILE A 196 -11.56 3.56 -5.93
C ILE A 196 -11.07 3.12 -7.32
N LYS A 197 -11.84 3.47 -8.35
CA LYS A 197 -11.48 3.27 -9.76
C LYS A 197 -10.16 3.98 -10.11
N ASN A 198 -9.37 3.40 -10.99
CA ASN A 198 -8.12 3.98 -11.47
C ASN A 198 -8.07 4.01 -13.00
N TYR A 199 -8.46 5.16 -13.57
CA TYR A 199 -8.53 5.33 -15.02
C TYR A 199 -7.16 5.40 -15.69
N SER A 200 -6.11 5.84 -14.99
CA SER A 200 -4.76 5.90 -15.56
C SER A 200 -4.32 4.51 -16.04
N PHE A 201 -4.58 3.46 -15.26
CA PHE A 201 -4.18 2.10 -15.61
C PHE A 201 -4.99 1.45 -16.74
N SER A 202 -6.16 1.98 -17.08
CA SER A 202 -6.96 1.43 -18.18
C SER A 202 -6.37 1.74 -19.57
N HIS A 203 -5.47 2.73 -19.67
CA HIS A 203 -4.86 3.19 -20.94
C HIS A 203 -3.39 2.75 -21.13
N PHE A 204 -2.64 2.47 -20.07
CA PHE A 204 -1.19 2.21 -20.18
C PHE A 204 -0.79 0.86 -20.81
N THR A 205 -1.75 -0.02 -21.09
CA THR A 205 -1.49 -1.40 -21.54
C THR A 205 -2.15 -1.74 -22.88
N SER A 206 -2.65 -0.73 -23.61
CA SER A 206 -3.24 -0.87 -24.94
C SER A 206 -2.28 -0.56 -26.10
N HIS A 207 -0.97 -0.53 -25.84
CA HIS A 207 0.08 -0.37 -26.86
C HIS A 207 1.01 -1.58 -26.87
#